data_AF-A0A2A2V981-F1
#
_entry.id   AF-A0A2A2V981-F1
#
_cell.length_a   1.000
_cell.length_b   1.000
_cell.length_c   1.000
_cell.angle_alpha   90.00
_cell.angle_beta   90.00
_cell.angle_gamma   90.00
#
_symmetry.space_group_name_H-M   'P 1'
#
loop_
_entity.id
_entity.type
_entity.pdbx_description
1 polymer ?
#
loop_
_entity_poly.entity_id
_entity_poly.type
_entity_poly.pdbx_seq_one_letter_code
_entity_poly.pdbx_strand_id
1 'polypeptide(L)'
;MHEHRSLIEATRIAGATLDSIAAKYGVSRDAVHRHCRPVEAGGHLSDDQRADYLAQVPLKELAQKAAAEGLNVLDYLSLIRSTLIQQLQLAASVNDRNGTANIARTLNETLRQIAGITGEMGALAARNITINNTTNFVNSPIFADLQGMLIRTLQPYPEALARVVEGLQQLEAKAAPVSNGAPLIDAKPLEAHVDAA
;
A
#
# COMPACT_ATOMS: atom_id res chain seq x y z
N MET A 1 -17.83 -34.42 -28.82
CA MET A 1 -17.48 -33.14 -28.20
C MET A 1 -18.14 -33.08 -26.84
N HIS A 2 -17.41 -32.74 -25.76
CA HIS A 2 -18.02 -32.58 -24.43
C HIS A 2 -18.78 -31.25 -24.35
N GLU A 3 -20.01 -31.31 -23.82
CA GLU A 3 -20.97 -30.19 -23.73
C GLU A 3 -20.43 -28.97 -22.97
N HIS A 4 -19.50 -29.17 -22.02
CA HIS A 4 -18.93 -28.12 -21.18
C HIS A 4 -17.48 -27.75 -21.52
N ARG A 5 -16.99 -28.12 -22.70
CA ARG A 5 -15.58 -27.90 -23.10
C ARG A 5 -15.11 -26.46 -22.86
N SER A 6 -15.86 -25.48 -23.33
CA SER A 6 -15.50 -24.06 -23.25
C SER A 6 -15.41 -23.58 -21.79
N LEU A 7 -16.32 -24.06 -20.93
CA LEU A 7 -16.34 -23.74 -19.51
C LEU A 7 -15.17 -24.40 -18.77
N ILE A 8 -14.81 -25.63 -19.12
CA ILE A 8 -13.64 -26.35 -18.58
C ILE A 8 -12.35 -25.58 -18.88
N GLU A 9 -12.18 -25.16 -20.14
CA GLU A 9 -11.01 -24.40 -20.59
C GLU A 9 -10.93 -23.02 -19.94
N ALA A 10 -12.04 -22.27 -19.91
CA ALA A 10 -12.12 -20.97 -19.24
C ALA A 10 -11.83 -21.07 -17.73
N THR A 11 -12.40 -22.08 -17.05
CA THR A 11 -12.17 -22.32 -15.60
C THR A 11 -10.69 -22.66 -15.33
N ARG A 12 -10.04 -23.39 -16.25
CA ARG A 12 -8.62 -23.70 -16.14
C ARG A 12 -7.75 -22.45 -16.32
N ILE A 13 -8.07 -21.61 -17.29
CA ILE A 13 -7.35 -20.35 -17.57
C ILE A 13 -7.52 -19.36 -16.43
N ALA A 14 -8.68 -19.35 -15.75
CA ALA A 14 -8.91 -18.60 -14.52
C ALA A 14 -8.08 -19.10 -13.32
N GLY A 15 -7.35 -20.20 -13.44
CA GLY A 15 -6.36 -20.67 -12.45
C GLY A 15 -6.78 -21.89 -11.63
N ALA A 16 -7.95 -22.50 -11.88
CA ALA A 16 -8.40 -23.67 -11.13
C ALA A 16 -7.55 -24.92 -11.41
N THR A 17 -7.40 -25.80 -10.41
CA THR A 17 -6.63 -27.04 -10.52
C THR A 17 -7.37 -28.11 -11.34
N LEU A 18 -6.63 -28.98 -12.03
CA LEU A 18 -7.22 -30.03 -12.89
C LEU A 18 -8.19 -30.95 -12.13
N ASP A 19 -7.86 -31.26 -10.88
CA ASP A 19 -8.66 -32.14 -10.02
C ASP A 19 -9.98 -31.47 -9.59
N SER A 20 -9.96 -30.17 -9.32
CA SER A 20 -11.19 -29.41 -8.99
C SER A 20 -12.15 -29.32 -10.18
N ILE A 21 -11.61 -29.12 -11.39
CA ILE A 21 -12.39 -29.03 -12.63
C ILE A 21 -12.98 -30.41 -12.96
N ALA A 22 -12.18 -31.46 -12.82
CA ALA A 22 -12.62 -32.85 -12.99
C ALA A 22 -13.81 -33.18 -12.07
N ALA A 23 -13.70 -32.85 -10.79
CA ALA A 23 -14.77 -33.04 -9.82
C ALA A 23 -16.03 -32.20 -10.16
N LYS A 24 -15.86 -30.93 -10.54
CA LYS A 24 -16.97 -30.01 -10.83
C LYS A 24 -17.79 -30.42 -12.06
N TYR A 25 -17.13 -30.86 -13.13
CA TYR A 25 -17.79 -31.18 -14.40
C TYR A 25 -17.99 -32.69 -14.60
N GLY A 26 -17.68 -33.52 -13.60
CA GLY A 26 -17.84 -34.97 -13.67
C GLY A 26 -16.98 -35.64 -14.75
N VAL A 27 -15.81 -35.06 -15.05
CA VAL A 27 -14.88 -35.56 -16.08
C VAL A 27 -13.57 -36.05 -15.45
N SER A 28 -12.82 -36.88 -16.17
CA SER A 28 -11.51 -37.31 -15.66
C SER A 28 -10.48 -36.17 -15.70
N ARG A 29 -9.57 -36.15 -14.72
CA ARG A 29 -8.42 -35.22 -14.67
C ARG A 29 -7.63 -35.20 -15.98
N ASP A 30 -7.45 -36.38 -16.56
CA ASP A 30 -6.72 -36.54 -17.82
C ASP A 30 -7.47 -35.94 -19.02
N ALA A 31 -8.81 -36.03 -19.03
CA ALA A 31 -9.62 -35.33 -20.03
C ALA A 31 -9.46 -33.81 -19.92
N VAL A 32 -9.49 -33.25 -18.70
CA VAL A 32 -9.24 -31.81 -18.47
C VAL A 32 -7.85 -31.42 -18.98
N HIS A 33 -6.83 -32.23 -18.68
CA HIS A 33 -5.47 -32.00 -19.14
C HIS A 33 -5.37 -31.96 -20.67
N ARG A 34 -5.94 -32.94 -21.36
CA ARG A 34 -5.92 -33.00 -22.84
C ARG A 34 -6.66 -31.83 -23.48
N HIS A 35 -7.79 -31.41 -22.91
CA HIS A 35 -8.57 -30.27 -23.42
C HIS A 35 -7.86 -28.93 -23.22
N CYS A 36 -7.15 -28.75 -22.11
CA CYS A 36 -6.47 -27.49 -21.81
C CYS A 36 -5.03 -27.42 -22.34
N ARG A 37 -4.53 -28.49 -22.98
CA ARG A 37 -3.20 -28.53 -23.59
C ARG A 37 -3.21 -27.71 -24.89
N PRO A 38 -2.14 -26.92 -25.17
CA PRO A 38 -2.04 -26.17 -26.41
C PRO A 38 -2.02 -27.07 -27.64
N VAL A 39 -2.57 -26.58 -28.76
CA VAL A 39 -2.63 -27.32 -30.04
C VAL A 39 -1.23 -27.69 -30.54
N GLU A 40 -0.23 -26.82 -30.32
CA GLU A 40 1.17 -27.06 -30.70
C GLU A 40 1.78 -28.30 -30.01
N ALA A 41 1.25 -28.63 -28.83
CA ALA A 41 1.64 -29.81 -28.08
C ALA A 41 0.68 -31.00 -28.32
N GLY A 42 -0.20 -30.95 -29.33
CA GLY A 42 -1.18 -32.01 -29.64
C GLY A 42 -2.43 -31.97 -28.76
N GLY A 43 -2.75 -30.81 -28.18
CA GLY A 43 -3.99 -30.57 -27.44
C GLY A 43 -5.08 -29.89 -28.26
N HIS A 44 -6.04 -29.26 -27.58
CA HIS A 44 -7.23 -28.66 -28.20
C HIS A 44 -7.37 -27.14 -28.00
N LEU A 45 -6.53 -26.53 -27.17
CA LEU A 45 -6.64 -25.10 -26.86
C LEU A 45 -5.71 -24.29 -27.78
N SER A 46 -6.29 -23.51 -28.69
CA SER A 46 -5.51 -22.55 -29.49
C SER A 46 -5.14 -21.31 -28.67
N ASP A 47 -4.13 -20.58 -29.12
CA ASP A 47 -3.70 -19.34 -28.45
C ASP A 47 -4.75 -18.22 -28.58
N ASP A 48 -5.46 -18.15 -29.71
CA ASP A 48 -6.58 -17.22 -29.89
C ASP A 48 -7.72 -17.52 -28.89
N GLN A 49 -8.12 -18.78 -28.74
CA GLN A 49 -9.12 -19.19 -27.75
C GLN A 49 -8.66 -18.89 -26.32
N ARG A 50 -7.38 -19.11 -26.03
CA ARG A 50 -6.81 -18.78 -24.72
C ARG A 50 -6.90 -17.28 -24.45
N ALA A 51 -6.58 -16.44 -25.44
CA ALA A 51 -6.68 -14.99 -25.34
C ALA A 51 -8.13 -14.53 -25.12
N ASP A 52 -9.10 -15.14 -25.82
CA ASP A 52 -10.53 -14.83 -25.66
C ASP A 52 -11.05 -15.16 -24.25
N TYR A 53 -10.64 -16.29 -23.68
CA TYR A 53 -11.01 -16.64 -22.30
C TYR A 53 -10.35 -15.72 -21.26
N LEU A 54 -9.12 -15.26 -21.52
CA LEU A 54 -8.44 -14.25 -20.69
C LEU A 54 -9.12 -12.89 -20.78
N ALA A 55 -9.62 -12.51 -21.96
CA ALA A 55 -10.34 -11.25 -22.17
C ALA A 55 -11.69 -11.20 -21.45
N GLN A 56 -12.31 -12.36 -21.19
CA GLN A 56 -13.54 -12.47 -20.39
C GLN A 56 -13.31 -12.32 -18.88
N VAL A 57 -12.05 -12.38 -18.42
CA VAL A 57 -11.71 -12.00 -17.04
C VAL A 57 -11.64 -10.47 -17.01
N PRO A 58 -12.41 -9.76 -16.17
CA PRO A 58 -12.52 -8.30 -16.20
C PRO A 58 -11.28 -7.62 -15.58
N LEU A 59 -10.07 -8.08 -15.91
CA LEU A 59 -8.79 -7.54 -15.46
C LEU A 59 -8.59 -6.11 -15.91
N LYS A 60 -9.02 -5.77 -17.13
CA LYS A 60 -8.84 -4.44 -17.72
C LYS A 60 -9.82 -3.41 -17.14
N GLU A 61 -11.08 -3.80 -16.87
CA GLU A 61 -12.04 -2.96 -16.15
C GLU A 61 -11.65 -2.78 -14.67
N LEU A 62 -11.14 -3.84 -14.03
CA LEU A 62 -10.59 -3.76 -12.67
C LEU A 62 -9.37 -2.85 -12.62
N ALA A 63 -8.46 -2.95 -13.59
CA ALA A 63 -7.26 -2.11 -13.70
C ALA A 63 -7.58 -0.66 -14.12
N GLN A 64 -8.59 -0.43 -14.96
CA GLN A 64 -9.02 0.90 -15.38
C GLN A 64 -9.82 1.63 -14.29
N LYS A 65 -10.67 0.93 -13.52
CA LYS A 65 -11.26 1.49 -12.29
C LYS A 65 -10.19 1.83 -11.26
N ALA A 66 -9.17 1.00 -11.17
CA ALA A 66 -7.98 1.24 -10.36
C ALA A 66 -7.21 2.49 -10.80
N ALA A 67 -6.93 2.63 -12.10
CA ALA A 67 -6.12 3.74 -12.63
C ALA A 67 -6.89 5.07 -12.74
N ALA A 68 -8.21 5.05 -12.87
CA ALA A 68 -9.05 6.23 -13.04
C ALA A 68 -9.41 6.94 -11.72
N GLU A 69 -9.28 6.25 -10.59
CA GLU A 69 -9.45 6.82 -9.26
C GLU A 69 -8.10 6.78 -8.55
N GLY A 70 -7.66 7.89 -7.96
CA GLY A 70 -6.48 7.94 -7.09
C GLY A 70 -6.69 7.12 -5.82
N LEU A 71 -6.89 5.81 -5.95
CA LEU A 71 -7.08 4.87 -4.86
C LEU A 71 -5.79 4.82 -4.06
N ASN A 72 -5.93 4.98 -2.75
CA ASN A 72 -4.84 4.81 -1.82
C ASN A 72 -4.31 3.36 -1.99
N VAL A 73 -2.99 3.16 -1.86
CA VAL A 73 -2.38 1.82 -1.87
C VAL A 73 -3.11 0.86 -0.92
N LEU A 74 -3.67 1.38 0.19
CA LEU A 74 -4.52 0.62 1.09
C LEU A 74 -5.84 0.13 0.48
N ASP A 75 -6.46 0.89 -0.42
CA ASP A 75 -7.68 0.50 -1.12
C ASP A 75 -7.39 -0.63 -2.11
N TYR A 76 -6.26 -0.54 -2.83
CA TYR A 76 -5.77 -1.62 -3.67
C TYR A 76 -5.51 -2.90 -2.89
N LEU A 77 -4.79 -2.81 -1.78
CA LEU A 77 -4.53 -3.97 -0.92
C LEU A 77 -5.83 -4.52 -0.33
N SER A 78 -6.81 -3.66 -0.06
CA SER A 78 -8.14 -4.07 0.43
C SER A 78 -8.95 -4.82 -0.66
N LEU A 79 -8.86 -4.38 -1.91
CA LEU A 79 -9.44 -5.09 -3.06
C LEU A 79 -8.77 -6.46 -3.25
N ILE A 80 -7.43 -6.49 -3.24
CA ILE A 80 -6.66 -7.74 -3.36
C ILE A 80 -7.03 -8.71 -2.23
N ARG A 81 -7.08 -8.24 -0.98
CA ARG A 81 -7.52 -9.03 0.18
C ARG A 81 -8.92 -9.61 -0.04
N SER A 82 -9.87 -8.80 -0.51
CA SER A 82 -11.26 -9.24 -0.73
C SER A 82 -11.33 -10.33 -1.80
N THR A 83 -10.62 -10.16 -2.91
CA THR A 83 -10.50 -11.16 -3.97
C THR A 83 -9.85 -12.45 -3.45
N LEU A 84 -8.75 -12.36 -2.70
CA LEU A 84 -8.07 -13.51 -2.12
C LEU A 84 -8.95 -14.28 -1.12
N ILE A 85 -9.77 -13.59 -0.33
CA ILE A 85 -10.74 -14.23 0.58
C ILE A 85 -11.77 -15.02 -0.22
N GLN A 86 -12.32 -14.45 -1.29
CA GLN A 86 -13.27 -15.16 -2.15
C GLN A 86 -12.63 -16.41 -2.78
N GLN A 87 -11.40 -16.29 -3.29
CA GLN A 87 -10.67 -17.43 -3.85
C GLN A 87 -10.33 -18.48 -2.80
N LEU A 88 -10.03 -18.07 -1.57
CA LEU A 88 -9.80 -18.99 -0.45
C LEU A 88 -11.07 -19.77 -0.11
N GLN A 89 -12.22 -19.11 -0.07
CA GLN A 89 -13.52 -19.76 0.16
C GLN A 89 -13.88 -20.73 -0.96
N LEU A 90 -13.63 -20.36 -2.21
CA LEU A 90 -13.85 -21.23 -3.36
C LEU A 90 -12.93 -22.46 -3.31
N ALA A 91 -11.63 -22.28 -3.08
CA ALA A 91 -10.68 -23.38 -2.94
C ALA A 91 -11.04 -24.31 -1.77
N ALA A 92 -11.48 -23.76 -0.64
CA ALA A 92 -11.93 -24.54 0.51
C ALA A 92 -13.22 -25.32 0.20
N SER A 93 -14.17 -24.71 -0.54
CA SER A 93 -15.45 -25.36 -0.90
C SER A 93 -15.28 -26.60 -1.78
N VAL A 94 -14.22 -26.65 -2.60
CA VAL A 94 -13.87 -27.81 -3.43
C VAL A 94 -12.81 -28.71 -2.79
N ASN A 95 -12.47 -28.50 -1.51
CA ASN A 95 -11.46 -29.25 -0.77
C ASN A 95 -10.06 -29.26 -1.43
N ASP A 96 -9.72 -28.19 -2.16
CA ASP A 96 -8.38 -28.02 -2.75
C ASP A 96 -7.41 -27.56 -1.65
N ARG A 97 -6.81 -28.52 -0.96
CA ARG A 97 -5.88 -28.26 0.16
C ARG A 97 -4.65 -27.45 -0.26
N ASN A 98 -4.13 -27.70 -1.46
CA ASN A 98 -2.94 -27.02 -1.97
C ASN A 98 -3.27 -25.59 -2.40
N GLY A 99 -4.37 -25.41 -3.13
CA GLY A 99 -4.89 -24.09 -3.49
C GLY A 99 -5.18 -23.25 -2.26
N THR A 100 -5.84 -23.84 -1.27
CA THR A 100 -6.15 -23.19 0.02
C THR A 100 -4.87 -22.75 0.75
N ALA A 101 -3.87 -23.62 0.87
CA ALA A 101 -2.61 -23.29 1.56
C ALA A 101 -1.82 -22.17 0.84
N ASN A 102 -1.80 -22.19 -0.49
CA ASN A 102 -1.10 -21.17 -1.28
C ASN A 102 -1.80 -19.81 -1.20
N ILE A 103 -3.12 -19.77 -1.37
CA ILE A 103 -3.91 -18.53 -1.25
C ILE A 103 -3.80 -17.97 0.17
N ALA A 104 -3.87 -18.83 1.19
CA ALA A 104 -3.74 -18.40 2.58
C ALA A 104 -2.37 -17.76 2.88
N ARG A 105 -1.28 -18.23 2.26
CA ARG A 105 0.05 -17.62 2.40
C ARG A 105 0.09 -16.21 1.84
N THR A 106 -0.34 -16.04 0.59
CA THR A 106 -0.38 -14.73 -0.08
C THR A 106 -1.35 -13.76 0.59
N LEU A 107 -2.47 -14.26 1.11
CA LEU A 107 -3.41 -13.47 1.90
C LEU A 107 -2.75 -12.96 3.20
N ASN A 108 -1.98 -13.79 3.90
CA ASN A 108 -1.23 -13.36 5.09
C ASN A 108 -0.16 -12.30 4.78
N GLU A 109 0.51 -12.38 3.64
CA GLU A 109 1.45 -11.35 3.19
C GLU A 109 0.73 -10.03 2.90
N THR A 110 -0.41 -10.08 2.21
CA THR A 110 -1.26 -8.92 1.94
C THR A 110 -1.73 -8.25 3.24
N LEU A 111 -2.18 -9.05 4.21
CA LEU A 111 -2.59 -8.56 5.54
C LEU A 111 -1.43 -7.90 6.30
N ARG A 112 -0.21 -8.45 6.20
CA ARG A 112 1.00 -7.84 6.79
C ARG A 112 1.32 -6.49 6.17
N GLN A 113 1.22 -6.36 4.85
CA GLN A 113 1.47 -5.10 4.16
C GLN A 113 0.45 -4.03 4.56
N ILE A 114 -0.84 -4.39 4.65
CA ILE A 114 -1.90 -3.49 5.14
C ILE A 114 -1.59 -3.05 6.58
N ALA A 115 -1.21 -3.97 7.47
CA ALA A 115 -0.87 -3.66 8.86
C ALA A 115 0.36 -2.74 8.97
N GLY A 116 1.37 -2.96 8.13
CA GLY A 116 2.57 -2.10 8.07
C GLY A 116 2.23 -0.67 7.68
N ILE A 117 1.54 -0.49 6.55
CA ILE A 117 1.16 0.83 6.02
C ILE A 117 0.24 1.57 7.01
N THR A 118 -0.77 0.88 7.56
CA THR A 118 -1.68 1.50 8.55
C THR A 118 -0.96 1.87 9.85
N GLY A 119 -0.03 1.03 10.32
CA GLY A 119 0.78 1.31 11.49
C GLY A 119 1.70 2.52 11.30
N GLU A 120 2.36 2.63 10.14
CA GLU A 120 3.20 3.78 9.79
C GLU A 120 2.38 5.07 9.68
N MET A 121 1.20 5.01 9.06
CA MET A 121 0.28 6.16 9.00
C MET A 121 -0.18 6.60 10.39
N GLY A 122 -0.49 5.66 11.28
CA GLY A 122 -0.82 5.97 12.68
C GLY A 122 0.34 6.63 13.43
N ALA A 123 1.57 6.15 13.23
CA ALA A 123 2.77 6.73 13.83
C ALA A 123 3.05 8.16 13.31
N LEU A 124 2.87 8.39 12.00
CA LEU A 124 3.02 9.72 11.39
C LEU A 124 1.94 10.69 11.86
N ALA A 125 0.68 10.25 11.96
CA ALA A 125 -0.41 11.06 12.49
C ALA A 125 -0.16 11.47 13.96
N ALA A 126 0.27 10.54 14.81
CA ALA A 126 0.61 10.83 16.20
C ALA A 126 1.78 11.84 16.33
N ARG A 127 2.82 11.70 15.50
CA ARG A 127 3.95 12.65 15.45
C ARG A 127 3.51 14.03 14.97
N ASN A 128 2.70 14.11 13.92
CA ASN A 128 2.21 15.37 13.38
C ASN A 128 1.26 16.10 14.34
N ILE A 129 0.42 15.40 15.10
CA ILE A 129 -0.42 16.01 16.13
C ILE A 129 0.45 16.64 17.23
N THR A 130 1.51 15.95 17.65
CA THR A 130 2.43 16.44 18.70
C THR A 130 3.19 17.70 18.26
N ILE A 131 3.64 17.73 17.01
CA ILE A 131 4.34 18.89 16.44
C ILE A 131 3.40 20.09 16.31
N ASN A 132 2.21 19.89 15.71
CA ASN A 132 1.25 20.98 15.50
C ASN A 132 0.71 21.59 16.81
N ASN A 133 0.55 20.80 17.87
CA ASN A 133 0.08 21.31 19.16
C ASN A 133 1.17 22.16 19.87
N THR A 134 2.44 21.77 19.73
CA THR A 134 3.58 22.50 20.30
C THR A 134 3.81 23.84 19.57
N THR A 135 3.74 23.83 18.23
CA THR A 135 3.90 25.05 17.42
C THR A 135 2.72 26.01 17.58
N ASN A 136 1.49 25.52 17.77
CA ASN A 136 0.34 26.38 18.03
C ASN A 136 0.33 26.98 19.45
N PHE A 137 0.87 26.29 20.46
CA PHE A 137 0.96 26.84 21.81
C PHE A 137 1.89 28.06 21.88
N VAL A 138 3.07 27.96 21.27
CA VAL A 138 4.06 29.07 21.25
C VAL A 138 3.57 30.27 20.43
N ASN A 139 2.79 30.02 19.37
CA ASN A 139 2.17 31.07 18.55
C ASN A 139 0.77 31.49 19.06
N SER A 140 0.32 30.98 20.20
CA SER A 140 -1.01 31.26 20.73
C SER A 140 -1.07 32.69 21.28
N PRO A 141 -2.15 33.44 21.01
CA PRO A 141 -2.40 34.75 21.63
C PRO A 141 -2.34 34.72 23.16
N ILE A 142 -2.72 33.59 23.77
CA ILE A 142 -2.69 33.38 25.23
C ILE A 142 -1.25 33.38 25.77
N PHE A 143 -0.29 32.90 24.99
CA PHE A 143 1.13 32.90 25.37
C PHE A 143 1.72 34.32 25.30
N ALA A 144 1.33 35.09 24.28
CA ALA A 144 1.68 36.51 24.20
C ALA A 144 1.07 37.33 25.36
N ASP A 145 -0.18 37.04 25.75
CA ASP A 145 -0.84 37.66 26.90
C ASP A 145 -0.16 37.29 28.22
N LEU A 146 0.31 36.04 28.37
CA LEU A 146 1.09 35.60 29.53
C LEU A 146 2.42 36.36 29.63
N GLN A 147 3.15 36.51 28.53
CA GLN A 147 4.39 37.29 28.48
C GLN A 147 4.12 38.76 28.85
N GLY A 148 3.05 39.36 28.30
CA GLY A 148 2.64 40.73 28.62
C GLY A 148 2.24 40.91 30.09
N MET A 149 1.54 39.94 30.68
CA MET A 149 1.16 39.93 32.09
C MET A 149 2.39 39.87 33.01
N LEU A 150 3.36 38.98 32.69
CA LEU A 150 4.60 38.86 33.46
C LEU A 150 5.42 40.16 33.44
N ILE A 151 5.55 40.79 32.27
CA ILE A 151 6.27 42.07 32.12
C ILE A 151 5.60 43.18 32.94
N ARG A 152 4.27 43.30 32.88
CA ARG A 152 3.52 44.32 33.64
C ARG A 152 3.61 44.09 35.15
N THR A 153 3.53 42.84 35.59
CA THR A 153 3.51 42.48 37.02
C THR A 153 4.88 42.64 37.66
N LEU A 154 5.96 42.34 36.93
CA LEU A 154 7.34 42.43 37.42
C LEU A 154 7.99 43.78 37.12
N GLN A 155 7.28 44.73 36.50
CA GLN A 155 7.79 46.07 36.21
C GLN A 155 8.43 46.78 37.42
N PRO A 156 7.88 46.67 38.65
CA PRO A 156 8.49 47.30 39.83
C PRO A 156 9.78 46.63 40.34
N TYR A 157 10.10 45.42 39.86
CA TYR A 157 11.21 44.57 40.32
C TYR A 157 12.12 44.19 39.13
N PRO A 158 12.97 45.11 38.64
CA PRO A 158 13.71 44.94 37.38
C PRO A 158 14.71 43.77 37.43
N GLU A 159 15.28 43.48 38.59
CA GLU A 159 16.15 42.32 38.81
C GLU A 159 15.39 40.99 38.67
N ALA A 160 14.15 40.92 39.14
CA ALA A 160 13.31 39.73 39.00
C ALA A 160 12.86 39.54 37.54
N LEU A 161 12.51 40.64 36.86
CA LEU A 161 12.17 40.62 35.43
C LEU A 161 13.32 40.08 34.57
N ALA A 162 14.56 40.55 34.80
CA ALA A 162 15.73 40.10 34.04
C ALA A 162 15.95 38.58 34.17
N ARG A 163 15.79 38.02 35.36
CA ARG A 163 15.96 36.58 35.63
C ARG A 163 14.86 35.74 34.98
N VAL A 164 13.63 36.25 34.91
CA VAL A 164 12.53 35.60 34.22
C VAL A 164 12.73 35.61 32.70
N VAL A 165 13.15 36.74 32.12
CA VAL A 165 13.47 36.84 30.69
C VAL A 165 14.62 35.90 30.31
N GLU A 166 15.67 35.84 31.12
CA GLU A 166 16.78 34.88 30.94
C GLU A 166 16.26 33.42 30.94
N GLY A 167 15.38 33.08 31.89
CA GLY A 167 14.76 31.75 31.95
C GLY A 167 13.90 31.44 30.73
N LEU A 168 13.11 32.40 30.23
CA LEU A 168 12.29 32.26 29.03
C LEU A 168 13.16 32.05 27.77
N GLN A 169 14.26 32.80 27.62
CA GLN A 169 15.20 32.63 26.51
C GLN A 169 15.87 31.24 26.53
N GLN A 170 16.21 30.73 27.71
CA GLN A 170 16.76 29.37 27.85
C GLN A 170 15.73 28.28 27.50
N LEU A 171 14.45 28.51 27.82
CA LEU A 171 13.35 27.63 27.45
C LEU A 171 13.09 27.66 25.93
N GLU A 172 13.10 28.84 25.32
CA GLU A 172 12.98 29.02 23.87
C GLU A 172 14.14 28.35 23.12
N ALA A 173 15.37 28.49 23.60
CA ALA A 173 16.54 27.81 23.01
C ALA A 173 16.45 26.27 23.10
N LYS A 174 15.75 25.73 24.11
CA LYS A 174 15.48 24.28 24.24
C LYS A 174 14.30 23.82 23.39
N ALA A 175 13.34 24.71 23.11
CA ALA A 175 12.13 24.42 22.35
C ALA A 175 12.29 24.68 20.84
N ALA A 176 13.34 25.39 20.43
CA ALA A 176 13.68 25.59 19.03
C ALA A 176 13.82 24.23 18.32
N PRO A 177 13.12 23.99 17.20
CA PRO A 177 13.26 22.75 16.47
C PRO A 177 14.71 22.60 16.01
N VAL A 178 15.33 21.47 16.34
CA VAL A 178 16.61 21.09 15.75
C VAL A 178 16.38 21.06 14.23
N SER A 179 16.98 22.01 13.51
CA SER A 179 16.98 21.96 12.05
C SER A 179 17.79 20.74 11.65
N ASN A 180 17.14 19.60 11.47
CA ASN A 180 17.70 18.51 10.67
C ASN A 180 17.63 18.96 9.19
N GLY A 181 18.40 20.01 8.87
CA GLY A 181 18.80 20.26 7.50
C GLY A 181 19.67 19.09 7.10
N ALA A 182 19.13 18.21 6.27
CA ALA A 182 19.97 17.29 5.51
C ALA A 182 21.09 18.14 4.86
N PRO A 183 22.36 17.71 4.90
CA PRO A 183 23.42 18.45 4.23
C PRO A 183 23.03 18.59 2.76
N LEU A 184 22.82 19.83 2.33
CA LEU A 184 22.63 20.15 0.92
C LEU A 184 23.91 19.70 0.22
N ILE A 185 23.82 18.66 -0.60
CA ILE A 185 24.96 18.24 -1.43
C ILE A 185 25.17 19.38 -2.41
N ASP A 186 26.24 20.16 -2.22
CA ASP A 186 26.71 21.12 -3.22
C ASP A 186 26.96 20.38 -4.52
N ALA A 187 26.11 20.62 -5.52
CA ALA A 187 26.32 20.11 -6.86
C ALA A 187 27.58 20.78 -7.42
N LYS A 188 28.68 20.03 -7.51
CA LYS A 188 29.88 20.46 -8.25
C LYS A 188 29.48 20.68 -9.72
N PRO A 189 29.79 21.84 -10.32
CA PRO A 189 29.57 22.06 -11.74
C PRO A 189 30.42 21.07 -12.55
N LEU A 190 29.80 20.48 -13.57
CA LEU A 190 30.43 19.57 -14.52
C LEU A 190 31.47 20.36 -15.33
N GLU A 191 32.76 20.14 -15.07
CA GLU A 191 33.82 20.71 -15.90
C GLU A 191 33.71 20.09 -17.30
N ALA A 192 33.36 20.92 -18.28
CA ALA A 192 33.38 20.55 -19.68
C ALA A 192 34.84 20.32 -20.09
N HIS A 193 35.20 19.06 -20.32
CA HIS A 193 36.41 18.71 -21.05
C HIS A 193 36.31 19.30 -22.47
N VAL A 194 37.00 20.41 -22.69
CA VAL A 194 37.30 20.90 -24.03
C VAL A 194 38.45 20.04 -24.56
N ASP A 195 38.11 19.07 -25.40
CA ASP A 195 39.08 18.37 -26.21
C ASP A 195 39.80 19.36 -27.12
N ALA A 196 41.12 19.44 -26.97
CA ALA A 196 41.99 20.24 -27.82
C ALA A 196 42.08 19.62 -29.22
N ALA A 197 41.88 20.45 -30.24
CA ALA A 197 42.25 20.19 -31.62
C ALA A 197 43.74 20.52 -31.85
#